data_AF-A0A7C7RAG6-F1
#
_entry.id   AF-A0A7C7RAG6-F1
#
_cell.length_a   1.000
_cell.length_b   1.000
_cell.length_c   1.000
_cell.angle_alpha   90.00
_cell.angle_beta   90.00
_cell.angle_gamma   90.00
#
_symmetry.space_group_name_H-M   'P 1'
#
loop_
_entity.id
_entity.type
_entity.pdbx_description
1 polymer ?
#
loop_
_entity_poly.entity_id
_entity_poly.type
_entity_poly.pdbx_seq_one_letter_code
_entity_poly.pdbx_strand_id
1 'polypeptide(L)'
;MSDTLAGWDELQRSLNEAEAEKPHENSDLTDRILDTLRAPVPRWVVLVSVAVTGLVVFAATLFLGVKNAPQEPPPAAAMTLPTATPIPPTPTVTPRPTPTPLPRLVVWAPGGACAYVRPAPDSMAEPLDCLPNGTEVTWTGQQKEHGGLTWAEVGFPTDYGLASGWMAYGVVAWDFSPNTATGNRETAFYDANRGSIVRWLSPHTPILLDHEQDGYAWVQLPNGEWGWVTVKDLDLGR
;
A
#
# COMPACT_ATOMS: atom_id res chain seq x y z
N MET A 1 32.32 -40.62 -36.31
CA MET A 1 32.01 -39.25 -35.84
C MET A 1 30.97 -38.63 -36.79
N SER A 2 29.82 -39.31 -36.93
CA SER A 2 28.81 -38.95 -37.94
C SER A 2 27.37 -38.94 -37.37
N ASP A 3 27.16 -39.52 -36.20
CA ASP A 3 25.81 -39.68 -35.61
C ASP A 3 25.36 -38.48 -34.76
N THR A 4 26.23 -37.50 -34.51
CA THR A 4 25.91 -36.36 -33.62
C THR A 4 25.25 -35.18 -34.33
N LEU A 5 25.22 -35.16 -35.67
CA LEU A 5 24.62 -34.06 -36.44
C LEU A 5 23.15 -34.29 -36.81
N ALA A 6 22.68 -35.53 -36.83
CA ALA A 6 21.28 -35.85 -37.16
C ALA A 6 20.27 -35.40 -36.07
N GLY A 7 20.71 -35.28 -34.82
CA GLY A 7 19.84 -34.88 -33.71
C GLY A 7 19.49 -33.39 -33.67
N TRP A 8 20.31 -32.53 -34.29
CA TRP A 8 20.09 -31.08 -34.26
C TRP A 8 18.99 -30.61 -35.21
N ASP A 9 18.89 -31.23 -36.39
CA ASP A 9 17.83 -30.90 -37.36
C ASP A 9 16.43 -31.31 -36.86
N GLU A 10 16.34 -32.37 -36.05
CA GLU A 10 15.08 -32.83 -35.46
C GLU A 10 14.58 -31.85 -34.37
N LEU A 11 15.50 -31.34 -33.55
CA LEU A 11 15.18 -30.33 -32.53
C LEU A 11 14.73 -29.01 -33.16
N GLN A 12 15.41 -28.57 -34.22
CA GLN A 12 15.04 -27.32 -34.90
C GLN A 12 13.69 -27.42 -35.62
N ARG A 13 13.34 -28.61 -36.13
CA ARG A 13 12.00 -28.87 -36.69
C ARG A 13 10.92 -28.82 -35.63
N SER A 14 11.15 -29.45 -34.46
CA SER A 14 10.19 -29.42 -33.35
C SER A 14 9.95 -28.03 -32.77
N LEU A 15 10.99 -27.17 -32.75
CA LEU A 15 10.88 -25.80 -32.26
C LEU A 15 10.05 -24.93 -33.22
N ASN A 16 10.24 -25.10 -34.52
CA ASN A 16 9.48 -24.35 -35.54
C ASN A 16 8.01 -24.80 -35.62
N GLU A 17 7.70 -26.07 -35.34
CA GLU A 17 6.31 -26.55 -35.26
C GLU A 17 5.60 -26.04 -34.00
N ALA A 18 6.31 -25.88 -32.87
CA ALA A 18 5.75 -25.34 -31.64
C ALA A 18 5.43 -23.83 -31.70
N GLU A 19 6.14 -23.06 -32.53
CA GLU A 19 5.86 -21.63 -32.72
C GLU A 19 4.69 -21.35 -33.69
N ALA A 20 4.32 -22.32 -34.53
CA ALA A 20 3.24 -22.17 -35.50
C ALA A 20 1.83 -22.33 -34.88
N GLU A 21 1.72 -22.81 -33.63
CA GLU A 21 0.46 -23.17 -32.99
C GLU A 21 0.07 -22.24 -31.82
N LYS A 22 0.33 -20.93 -31.92
CA LYS A 22 -0.29 -19.93 -31.03
C LYS A 22 -1.64 -19.46 -31.60
N PRO A 23 -2.78 -19.79 -30.97
CA PRO A 23 -4.08 -19.32 -31.42
C PRO A 23 -4.26 -17.81 -31.20
N HIS A 24 -4.89 -17.16 -32.18
CA HIS A 24 -5.24 -15.74 -32.30
C HIS A 24 -6.32 -15.27 -31.28
N GLU A 25 -6.23 -15.63 -30.00
CA GLU A 25 -7.29 -15.41 -29.00
C GLU A 25 -7.22 -14.03 -28.29
N ASN A 26 -6.49 -13.05 -28.82
CA ASN A 26 -6.25 -11.77 -28.14
C ASN A 26 -6.93 -10.53 -28.77
N SER A 27 -7.68 -10.68 -29.87
CA SER A 27 -8.36 -9.52 -30.47
C SER A 27 -9.73 -9.20 -29.85
N ASP A 28 -10.43 -10.19 -29.29
CA ASP A 28 -11.83 -10.04 -28.85
C ASP A 28 -11.97 -9.33 -27.47
N LEU A 29 -10.92 -9.41 -26.64
CA LEU A 29 -10.90 -8.76 -25.31
C LEU A 29 -10.67 -7.24 -25.40
N THR A 30 -9.89 -6.79 -26.38
CA THR A 30 -9.57 -5.36 -26.56
C THR A 30 -10.80 -4.58 -27.05
N ASP A 31 -11.60 -5.17 -27.93
CA ASP A 31 -12.82 -4.55 -28.45
C ASP A 31 -13.92 -4.42 -27.37
N ARG A 32 -14.03 -5.38 -26.44
CA ARG A 32 -14.97 -5.30 -25.31
C ARG A 32 -14.64 -4.21 -24.29
N ILE A 33 -13.37 -3.90 -24.08
CA ILE A 33 -12.94 -2.86 -23.13
C ILE A 33 -13.25 -1.46 -23.68
N LEU A 34 -13.06 -1.25 -24.99
CA LEU A 34 -13.33 0.04 -25.63
C LEU A 34 -14.83 0.39 -25.67
N ASP A 35 -15.72 -0.60 -25.71
CA ASP A 35 -17.17 -0.36 -25.65
C ASP A 35 -17.65 0.07 -24.25
N THR A 36 -16.96 -0.36 -23.19
CA THR A 36 -17.33 -0.01 -21.81
C THR A 36 -16.99 1.45 -21.46
N LEU A 37 -16.00 2.05 -22.13
CA LEU A 37 -15.58 3.45 -21.90
C LEU A 37 -16.42 4.50 -22.63
N ARG A 38 -17.34 4.09 -23.53
CA ARG A 38 -18.26 5.00 -24.24
C ARG A 38 -19.61 5.17 -23.56
N ALA A 39 -19.84 4.52 -22.41
CA ALA A 39 -21.09 4.68 -21.67
C ALA A 39 -21.20 6.12 -21.11
N PRO A 40 -22.34 6.82 -21.33
CA PRO A 40 -22.52 8.19 -20.84
C PRO A 40 -22.53 8.21 -19.31
N VAL A 41 -21.61 8.99 -18.73
CA VAL A 41 -21.49 9.16 -17.29
C VAL A 41 -22.83 9.65 -16.71
N PRO A 42 -23.41 8.96 -15.72
CA PRO A 42 -24.73 9.27 -15.24
C PRO A 42 -24.73 10.59 -14.45
N ARG A 43 -25.67 11.49 -14.80
CA ARG A 43 -25.80 12.89 -14.33
C ARG A 43 -25.79 13.09 -12.81
N TRP A 44 -26.02 12.04 -12.00
CA TRP A 44 -25.99 12.13 -10.54
C TRP A 44 -24.57 12.32 -9.97
N VAL A 45 -23.52 11.88 -10.67
CA VAL A 45 -22.13 12.04 -10.23
C VAL A 45 -21.70 13.52 -10.25
N VAL A 46 -22.24 14.33 -11.16
CA VAL A 46 -21.93 15.77 -11.27
C VAL A 46 -22.62 16.59 -10.18
N LEU A 47 -23.78 16.15 -9.69
CA LEU A 47 -24.54 16.88 -8.67
C LEU A 47 -23.92 16.78 -7.27
N VAL A 48 -23.20 15.71 -6.96
CA VAL A 48 -22.57 15.52 -5.64
C VAL A 48 -21.39 16.47 -5.43
N SER A 49 -20.63 16.81 -6.49
CA SER A 49 -19.45 17.69 -6.36
C SER A 49 -19.77 19.18 -6.14
N VAL A 50 -20.96 19.66 -6.52
CA VAL A 50 -21.32 21.09 -6.34
C VAL A 50 -21.85 21.38 -4.93
N ALA A 51 -22.47 20.40 -4.27
CA ALA A 51 -23.05 20.58 -2.93
C ALA A 51 -21.99 20.65 -1.81
N VAL A 52 -20.85 19.97 -1.98
CA VAL A 52 -19.79 19.90 -0.96
C VAL A 52 -18.99 21.21 -0.88
N THR A 53 -18.81 21.92 -2.00
CA THR A 53 -18.02 23.16 -2.02
C THR A 53 -18.80 24.38 -1.49
N GLY A 54 -20.13 24.38 -1.58
CA GLY A 54 -20.96 25.49 -1.11
C GLY A 54 -21.08 25.59 0.42
N LEU A 55 -20.98 24.48 1.14
CA LEU A 55 -21.19 24.44 2.59
C LEU A 55 -20.00 25.00 3.39
N VAL A 56 -18.78 24.95 2.82
CA VAL A 56 -17.55 25.37 3.51
C VAL A 56 -17.40 26.90 3.57
N VAL A 57 -18.02 27.64 2.65
CA VAL A 57 -17.87 29.11 2.58
C VAL A 57 -18.82 29.86 3.52
N PHE A 58 -19.95 29.28 3.92
CA PHE A 58 -20.95 29.98 4.75
C PHE A 58 -20.63 29.98 6.25
N ALA A 59 -19.75 29.09 6.73
CA ALA A 59 -19.42 28.97 8.15
C ALA A 59 -18.35 29.96 8.64
N ALA A 60 -17.68 30.69 7.74
CA ALA A 60 -16.52 31.53 8.08
C ALA A 60 -16.84 33.00 8.43
N THR A 61 -18.09 33.46 8.34
CA THR A 61 -18.44 34.90 8.44
C THR A 61 -19.12 35.38 9.72
N LEU A 62 -19.30 34.55 10.76
CA LEU A 62 -20.13 34.91 11.93
C LEU A 62 -19.38 35.20 13.25
N PHE A 63 -18.07 35.47 13.24
CA PHE A 63 -17.32 35.77 14.48
C PHE A 63 -16.50 37.05 14.42
N LEU A 64 -17.16 38.21 14.42
CA LEU A 64 -16.54 39.49 14.85
C LEU A 64 -17.57 40.40 15.55
N GLY A 65 -17.67 40.29 16.87
CA GLY A 65 -17.97 41.41 17.78
C GLY A 65 -16.66 41.75 18.52
N VAL A 66 -16.35 42.98 18.95
CA VAL A 66 -17.06 43.86 19.89
C VAL A 66 -16.36 45.24 19.92
N LYS A 67 -17.07 46.36 20.16
CA LYS A 67 -16.82 47.37 21.24
C LYS A 67 -17.65 48.68 21.11
N ASN A 68 -18.56 48.89 22.09
CA ASN A 68 -18.87 50.08 22.93
C ASN A 68 -19.10 51.48 22.30
N ALA A 69 -20.00 52.39 22.73
CA ALA A 69 -20.97 52.51 23.85
C ALA A 69 -21.94 53.72 23.54
N PRO A 70 -22.52 54.48 24.51
CA PRO A 70 -23.90 54.38 25.02
C PRO A 70 -24.78 55.64 24.80
N GLN A 71 -26.12 55.51 24.71
CA GLN A 71 -27.03 56.66 24.95
C GLN A 71 -28.48 56.29 25.31
N GLU A 72 -28.82 56.63 26.56
CA GLU A 72 -30.06 57.15 27.20
C GLU A 72 -31.49 56.63 26.85
N PRO A 73 -32.37 56.37 27.87
CA PRO A 73 -33.63 55.64 27.69
C PRO A 73 -34.88 56.55 27.55
N PRO A 74 -35.90 56.15 26.77
CA PRO A 74 -37.27 56.62 26.92
C PRO A 74 -38.21 55.54 27.52
N PRO A 75 -39.38 55.93 28.07
CA PRO A 75 -40.02 55.25 29.18
C PRO A 75 -40.87 54.03 28.80
N ALA A 76 -41.04 53.16 29.81
CA ALA A 76 -41.65 51.84 29.76
C ALA A 76 -43.07 51.82 29.19
N ALA A 77 -43.25 51.09 28.08
CA ALA A 77 -44.53 50.51 27.69
C ALA A 77 -44.60 49.07 28.23
N ALA A 78 -45.64 48.76 28.99
CA ALA A 78 -45.89 47.42 29.51
C ALA A 78 -46.12 46.43 28.35
N MET A 79 -45.10 45.64 28.00
CA MET A 79 -45.23 44.52 27.07
C MET A 79 -45.54 43.25 27.86
N THR A 80 -46.72 42.69 27.62
CA THR A 80 -47.09 41.34 28.05
C THR A 80 -46.13 40.33 27.43
N LEU A 81 -45.43 39.57 28.28
CA LEU A 81 -44.45 38.57 27.86
C LEU A 81 -45.17 37.39 27.15
N PRO A 82 -44.82 37.04 25.90
CA PRO A 82 -45.34 35.83 25.29
C PRO A 82 -44.79 34.59 26.01
N THR A 83 -45.68 33.68 26.39
CA THR A 83 -45.33 32.38 26.96
C THR A 83 -44.36 31.66 26.02
N ALA A 84 -43.15 31.35 26.51
CA ALA A 84 -42.13 30.66 25.72
C ALA A 84 -42.60 29.23 25.41
N THR A 85 -42.76 28.93 24.12
CA THR A 85 -43.04 27.58 23.63
C THR A 85 -41.80 26.69 23.85
N PRO A 86 -41.92 25.50 24.46
CA PRO A 86 -40.77 24.62 24.66
C PRO A 86 -40.22 24.14 23.31
N ILE A 87 -38.92 24.30 23.10
CA ILE A 87 -38.20 23.84 21.92
C ILE A 87 -37.97 22.32 22.07
N PRO A 88 -38.31 21.49 21.07
CA PRO A 88 -38.09 20.05 21.15
C PRO A 88 -36.58 19.72 21.23
N PRO A 89 -36.18 18.66 21.94
CA PRO A 89 -34.78 18.27 22.05
C PRO A 89 -34.21 17.94 20.68
N THR A 90 -33.04 18.50 20.38
CA THR A 90 -32.30 18.21 19.15
C THR A 90 -31.93 16.73 19.11
N PRO A 91 -32.18 16.00 18.00
CA PRO A 91 -31.81 14.60 17.90
C PRO A 91 -30.29 14.46 18.06
N THR A 92 -29.86 13.64 19.02
CA THR A 92 -28.45 13.28 19.18
C THR A 92 -28.06 12.39 18.01
N VAL A 93 -27.20 12.88 17.12
CA VAL A 93 -26.64 12.08 16.03
C VAL A 93 -25.63 11.11 16.66
N THR A 94 -25.91 9.82 16.61
CA THR A 94 -24.94 8.78 17.00
C THR A 94 -23.74 8.86 16.05
N PRO A 95 -22.50 9.02 16.54
CA PRO A 95 -21.34 9.03 15.67
C PRO A 95 -21.23 7.69 14.95
N ARG A 96 -21.12 7.74 13.63
CA ARG A 96 -20.82 6.56 12.81
C ARG A 96 -19.41 6.07 13.18
N PRO A 97 -19.19 4.75 13.37
CA PRO A 97 -17.85 4.24 13.60
C PRO A 97 -16.94 4.61 12.42
N THR A 98 -15.79 5.19 12.74
CA THR A 98 -14.70 5.41 11.77
C THR A 98 -14.12 4.04 11.40
N PRO A 99 -13.96 3.72 10.09
CA PRO A 99 -13.33 2.46 9.70
C PRO A 99 -11.89 2.41 10.24
N THR A 100 -11.52 1.29 10.83
CA THR A 100 -10.14 1.03 11.24
C THR A 100 -9.27 0.89 9.99
N PRO A 101 -8.16 1.62 9.87
CA PRO A 101 -7.23 1.44 8.75
C PRO A 101 -6.68 0.00 8.78
N LEU A 102 -6.59 -0.62 7.59
CA LEU A 102 -5.91 -1.91 7.44
C LEU A 102 -4.40 -1.72 7.68
N PRO A 103 -3.71 -2.73 8.24
CA PRO A 103 -2.27 -2.67 8.42
C PRO A 103 -1.57 -2.55 7.06
N ARG A 104 -0.47 -1.79 7.03
CA ARG A 104 0.42 -1.75 5.88
C ARG A 104 1.42 -2.89 6.01
N LEU A 105 1.60 -3.64 4.93
CA LEU A 105 2.52 -4.76 4.89
C LEU A 105 3.55 -4.54 3.79
N VAL A 106 4.81 -4.82 4.11
CA VAL A 106 5.88 -4.85 3.11
C VAL A 106 6.62 -6.17 3.19
N VAL A 107 6.99 -6.71 2.03
CA VAL A 107 7.75 -7.95 1.94
C VAL A 107 9.15 -7.74 2.50
N TRP A 108 9.55 -8.64 3.40
CA TRP A 108 10.88 -8.68 3.98
C TRP A 108 11.30 -10.14 4.21
N ALA A 109 12.10 -10.69 3.30
CA ALA A 109 12.70 -12.01 3.38
C ALA A 109 14.12 -11.90 3.94
N PRO A 110 14.35 -12.15 5.25
CA PRO A 110 15.68 -12.01 5.82
C PRO A 110 16.62 -13.06 5.22
N GLY A 111 17.68 -12.61 4.54
CA GLY A 111 18.63 -13.48 3.87
C GLY A 111 18.17 -14.07 2.53
N GLY A 112 17.02 -13.61 2.00
CA GLY A 112 16.51 -13.99 0.69
C GLY A 112 16.23 -12.78 -0.19
N ALA A 113 16.35 -12.95 -1.51
CA ALA A 113 16.02 -11.89 -2.47
C ALA A 113 14.51 -11.64 -2.60
N CYS A 114 13.68 -12.64 -2.25
CA CYS A 114 12.23 -12.58 -2.32
C CYS A 114 11.57 -13.45 -1.25
N ALA A 115 10.29 -13.22 -1.02
CA ALA A 115 9.43 -14.09 -0.24
C ALA A 115 8.41 -14.79 -1.16
N TYR A 116 8.22 -16.09 -0.97
CA TYR A 116 7.27 -16.86 -1.76
C TYR A 116 5.84 -16.66 -1.26
N VAL A 117 4.95 -16.34 -2.20
CA VAL A 117 3.50 -16.39 -2.01
C VAL A 117 2.97 -17.71 -2.58
N ARG A 118 2.03 -18.33 -1.87
CA ARG A 118 1.59 -19.72 -2.12
C ARG A 118 0.07 -19.83 -2.22
N PRO A 119 -0.47 -20.85 -2.92
CA PRO A 119 -1.91 -21.02 -3.04
C PRO A 119 -2.56 -21.49 -1.74
N ALA A 120 -1.78 -22.08 -0.83
CA ALA A 120 -2.22 -22.56 0.47
C ALA A 120 -1.15 -22.22 1.53
N PRO A 121 -1.53 -22.16 2.82
CA PRO A 121 -0.60 -21.90 3.92
C PRO A 121 0.25 -23.15 4.21
N ASP A 122 1.08 -23.55 3.26
CA ASP A 122 1.92 -24.75 3.34
C ASP A 122 3.28 -24.45 2.68
N SER A 123 4.36 -24.67 3.42
CA SER A 123 5.72 -24.47 2.91
C SER A 123 6.07 -25.43 1.76
N MET A 124 5.33 -26.53 1.63
CA MET A 124 5.52 -27.52 0.57
C MET A 124 4.66 -27.26 -0.68
N ALA A 125 3.65 -26.38 -0.60
CA ALA A 125 2.83 -26.04 -1.76
C ALA A 125 3.66 -25.27 -2.79
N GLU A 126 3.51 -25.57 -4.09
CA GLU A 126 4.25 -24.85 -5.13
C GLU A 126 3.99 -23.33 -5.06
N PRO A 127 5.03 -22.47 -5.05
CA PRO A 127 4.85 -21.02 -5.04
C PRO A 127 4.04 -20.53 -6.25
N LEU A 128 3.13 -19.58 -6.01
CA LEU A 128 2.50 -18.81 -7.08
C LEU A 128 3.48 -17.79 -7.66
N ASP A 129 4.25 -17.15 -6.78
CA ASP A 129 5.20 -16.10 -7.14
C ASP A 129 6.28 -15.91 -6.07
N CYS A 130 7.30 -15.15 -6.41
CA CYS A 130 8.46 -14.76 -5.60
C CYS A 130 8.51 -13.24 -5.55
N LEU A 131 7.89 -12.66 -4.50
CA LEU A 131 7.78 -11.21 -4.35
C LEU A 131 9.08 -10.64 -3.79
N PRO A 132 9.74 -9.68 -4.48
CA PRO A 132 10.99 -9.12 -4.01
C PRO A 132 10.80 -8.37 -2.68
N ASN A 133 11.91 -8.17 -1.96
CA ASN A 133 11.90 -7.30 -0.79
C ASN A 133 11.41 -5.90 -1.16
N GLY A 134 10.69 -5.26 -0.24
CA GLY A 134 10.15 -3.92 -0.47
C GLY A 134 8.82 -3.90 -1.24
N THR A 135 8.35 -5.03 -1.79
CA THR A 135 7.01 -5.09 -2.38
C THR A 135 5.93 -4.81 -1.33
N GLU A 136 5.07 -3.82 -1.61
CA GLU A 136 3.88 -3.57 -0.79
C GLU A 136 2.83 -4.65 -1.04
N VAL A 137 2.28 -5.19 0.05
CA VAL A 137 1.17 -6.15 0.01
C VAL A 137 0.06 -5.68 0.93
N THR A 138 -1.16 -6.20 0.74
CA THR A 138 -2.33 -5.83 1.53
C THR A 138 -2.83 -7.02 2.32
N TRP A 139 -3.09 -6.85 3.62
CA TRP A 139 -3.67 -7.94 4.40
C TRP A 139 -5.14 -8.15 4.02
N THR A 140 -5.56 -9.40 3.80
CA THR A 140 -6.97 -9.72 3.51
C THR A 140 -7.80 -9.95 4.78
N GLY A 141 -7.16 -9.99 5.95
CA GLY A 141 -7.82 -10.31 7.22
C GLY A 141 -7.74 -11.79 7.61
N GLN A 142 -7.22 -12.66 6.76
CA GLN A 142 -7.09 -14.10 7.06
C GLN A 142 -5.70 -14.44 7.58
N GLN A 143 -5.68 -15.36 8.56
CA GLN A 143 -4.47 -15.92 9.15
C GLN A 143 -4.72 -17.39 9.51
N LYS A 144 -3.71 -18.24 9.34
CA LYS A 144 -3.80 -19.67 9.68
C LYS A 144 -2.47 -20.21 10.19
N GLU A 145 -2.53 -21.11 11.15
CA GLU A 145 -1.37 -21.90 11.55
C GLU A 145 -1.32 -23.22 10.78
N HIS A 146 -0.17 -23.55 10.23
CA HIS A 146 0.08 -24.82 9.54
C HIS A 146 1.59 -25.08 9.42
N GLY A 147 2.00 -26.33 9.64
CA GLY A 147 3.42 -26.71 9.57
C GLY A 147 4.32 -26.00 10.61
N GLY A 148 3.75 -25.57 11.74
CA GLY A 148 4.49 -24.82 12.78
C GLY A 148 4.77 -23.36 12.44
N LEU A 149 4.21 -22.85 11.33
CA LEU A 149 4.30 -21.46 10.93
C LEU A 149 2.91 -20.82 10.97
N THR A 150 2.91 -19.53 11.29
CA THR A 150 1.76 -18.65 11.06
C THR A 150 1.83 -18.14 9.62
N TRP A 151 0.71 -18.20 8.92
CA TRP A 151 0.54 -17.72 7.56
C TRP A 151 -0.50 -16.61 7.52
N ALA A 152 -0.26 -15.58 6.74
CA ALA A 152 -1.21 -14.54 6.42
C ALA A 152 -1.58 -14.62 4.95
N GLU A 153 -2.87 -14.46 4.65
CA GLU A 153 -3.29 -14.24 3.28
C GLU A 153 -3.11 -12.76 2.94
N VAL A 154 -2.46 -12.50 1.82
CA VAL A 154 -2.15 -11.16 1.34
C VAL A 154 -2.62 -11.00 -0.10
N GLY A 155 -3.11 -9.80 -0.41
CA GLY A 155 -3.26 -9.32 -1.77
C GLY A 155 -1.96 -8.68 -2.25
N PHE A 156 -1.55 -8.98 -3.49
CA PHE A 156 -0.32 -8.46 -4.06
C PHE A 156 -0.52 -8.04 -5.52
N PRO A 157 0.24 -7.05 -6.01
CA PRO A 157 0.16 -6.60 -7.39
C PRO A 157 0.76 -7.64 -8.35
N THR A 158 0.14 -7.77 -9.52
CA THR A 158 0.58 -8.58 -10.65
C THR A 158 0.38 -7.77 -11.94
N ASP A 159 0.96 -8.23 -13.04
CA ASP A 159 0.76 -7.62 -14.37
C ASP A 159 -0.71 -7.55 -14.81
N TYR A 160 -1.56 -8.42 -14.25
CA TYR A 160 -2.99 -8.53 -14.58
C TYR A 160 -3.92 -7.89 -13.52
N GLY A 161 -3.37 -7.21 -12.52
CA GLY A 161 -4.11 -6.60 -11.42
C GLY A 161 -3.74 -7.18 -10.05
N LEU A 162 -4.69 -7.23 -9.12
CA LEU A 162 -4.47 -7.76 -7.78
C LEU A 162 -4.73 -9.26 -7.72
N ALA A 163 -3.73 -10.03 -7.31
CA ALA A 163 -3.87 -11.44 -6.94
C ALA A 163 -3.87 -11.59 -5.41
N SER A 164 -4.13 -12.81 -4.93
CA SER A 164 -4.04 -13.13 -3.50
C SER A 164 -3.39 -14.48 -3.28
N GLY A 165 -2.75 -14.64 -2.12
CA GLY A 165 -2.13 -15.89 -1.71
C GLY A 165 -1.57 -15.82 -0.29
N TRP A 166 -0.96 -16.91 0.15
CA TRP A 166 -0.48 -17.10 1.50
C TRP A 166 1.02 -16.88 1.59
N MET A 167 1.44 -16.05 2.55
CA MET A 167 2.83 -15.82 2.89
C MET A 167 3.06 -16.16 4.37
N ALA A 168 4.26 -16.63 4.70
CA ALA A 168 4.62 -16.85 6.10
C ALA A 168 4.69 -15.50 6.83
N TYR A 169 4.16 -15.44 8.04
CA TYR A 169 4.05 -14.20 8.82
C TYR A 169 5.41 -13.54 9.05
N GLY A 170 6.47 -14.34 9.22
CA GLY A 170 7.83 -13.86 9.48
C GLY A 170 8.57 -13.29 8.28
N VAL A 171 8.00 -13.36 7.06
CA VAL A 171 8.57 -12.72 5.86
C VAL A 171 7.78 -11.50 5.39
N VAL A 172 6.89 -11.02 6.26
CA VAL A 172 6.09 -9.82 6.05
C VAL A 172 6.32 -8.90 7.24
N ALA A 173 6.67 -7.65 6.96
CA ALA A 173 6.82 -6.63 7.96
C ALA A 173 5.47 -5.94 8.21
N TRP A 174 5.01 -5.98 9.45
CA TRP A 174 3.72 -5.46 9.87
C TRP A 174 3.85 -4.02 10.36
N ASP A 175 2.99 -3.14 9.84
CA ASP A 175 2.94 -1.71 10.20
C ASP A 175 4.28 -0.98 10.04
N PHE A 176 5.16 -1.52 9.18
CA PHE A 176 6.44 -0.94 8.85
C PHE A 176 6.29 -0.04 7.62
N SER A 177 6.66 1.23 7.77
CA SER A 177 6.61 2.23 6.71
C SER A 177 8.04 2.64 6.35
N PRO A 178 8.72 1.90 5.46
CA PRO A 178 10.07 2.28 5.02
C PRO A 178 10.04 3.63 4.31
N ASN A 179 11.09 4.41 4.46
CA ASN A 179 11.28 5.65 3.69
C ASN A 179 12.36 5.51 2.60
N THR A 180 13.04 4.36 2.53
CA THR A 180 13.99 3.98 1.48
C THR A 180 14.22 2.46 1.52
N ALA A 181 15.06 1.97 0.62
CA ALA A 181 15.45 0.57 0.53
C ALA A 181 16.95 0.45 0.23
N THR A 182 17.52 -0.73 0.46
CA THR A 182 18.81 -1.06 -0.16
C THR A 182 18.67 -1.12 -1.68
N GLY A 183 19.75 -0.85 -2.40
CA GLY A 183 19.74 -0.87 -3.87
C GLY A 183 19.72 -2.29 -4.47
N ASN A 184 20.16 -2.39 -5.72
CA ASN A 184 20.11 -3.64 -6.51
C ASN A 184 21.19 -4.67 -6.13
N ARG A 185 21.91 -4.48 -5.02
CA ARG A 185 23.01 -5.33 -4.57
C ARG A 185 22.91 -5.57 -3.07
N GLU A 186 23.58 -6.63 -2.62
CA GLU A 186 23.72 -6.88 -1.18
C GLU A 186 24.40 -5.69 -0.50
N THR A 187 23.87 -5.30 0.65
CA THR A 187 24.34 -4.15 1.42
C THR A 187 24.84 -4.63 2.77
N ALA A 188 26.06 -4.25 3.14
CA ALA A 188 26.60 -4.59 4.44
C ALA A 188 25.88 -3.80 5.55
N PHE A 189 25.50 -4.51 6.62
CA PHE A 189 24.90 -3.97 7.83
C PHE A 189 25.91 -4.05 8.98
N TYR A 190 26.19 -2.92 9.60
CA TYR A 190 27.25 -2.76 10.60
C TYR A 190 26.69 -2.44 11.99
N ASP A 191 27.40 -2.86 13.03
CA ASP A 191 27.05 -2.60 14.44
C ASP A 191 27.34 -1.17 14.89
N ALA A 192 28.31 -0.51 14.26
CA ALA A 192 28.71 0.87 14.51
C ALA A 192 29.09 1.57 13.19
N ASN A 193 29.20 2.91 13.23
CA ASN A 193 29.69 3.67 12.08
C ASN A 193 31.14 3.25 11.79
N ARG A 194 31.39 2.71 10.58
CA ARG A 194 32.66 2.05 10.19
C ARG A 194 33.05 0.86 11.07
N GLY A 195 32.05 0.22 11.70
CA GLY A 195 32.21 -0.94 12.57
C GLY A 195 32.42 -2.25 11.80
N SER A 196 32.14 -3.36 12.47
CA SER A 196 32.22 -4.69 11.85
C SER A 196 30.92 -5.00 11.11
N ILE A 197 31.03 -5.75 10.01
CA ILE A 197 29.84 -6.27 9.32
C ILE A 197 29.19 -7.32 10.23
N VAL A 198 27.93 -7.09 10.59
CA VAL A 198 27.09 -8.03 11.33
C VAL A 198 26.47 -9.02 10.35
N ARG A 199 25.95 -8.52 9.21
CA ARG A 199 25.36 -9.33 8.13
C ARG A 199 25.26 -8.58 6.82
N TRP A 200 24.91 -9.31 5.77
CA TRP A 200 24.54 -8.76 4.48
C TRP A 200 23.01 -8.69 4.37
N LEU A 201 22.51 -7.53 3.95
CA LEU A 201 21.11 -7.31 3.61
C LEU A 201 20.92 -7.63 2.14
N SER A 202 19.83 -8.33 1.82
CA SER A 202 19.47 -8.62 0.44
C SER A 202 19.11 -7.33 -0.32
N PRO A 203 19.15 -7.34 -1.67
CA PRO A 203 18.68 -6.22 -2.48
C PRO A 203 17.25 -5.82 -2.12
N HIS A 204 16.93 -4.53 -2.26
CA HIS A 204 15.61 -3.96 -1.99
C HIS A 204 15.07 -4.19 -0.58
N THR A 205 15.93 -4.48 0.40
CA THR A 205 15.54 -4.59 1.80
C THR A 205 14.91 -3.26 2.25
N PRO A 206 13.63 -3.26 2.69
CA PRO A 206 12.97 -2.05 3.14
C PRO A 206 13.59 -1.57 4.45
N ILE A 207 13.89 -0.27 4.55
CA ILE A 207 14.54 0.32 5.72
C ILE A 207 13.91 1.65 6.11
N LEU A 208 14.01 1.98 7.40
CA LEU A 208 13.69 3.30 7.93
C LEU A 208 15.02 4.02 8.17
N LEU A 209 15.36 4.95 7.30
CA LEU A 209 16.52 5.83 7.45
C LEU A 209 16.20 6.94 8.45
N ASP A 210 17.08 7.09 9.44
CA ASP A 210 17.00 8.12 10.46
C ASP A 210 17.91 9.31 10.12
N HIS A 211 19.22 9.07 10.01
CA HIS A 211 20.19 10.11 9.65
C HIS A 211 21.42 9.55 8.91
N GLU A 212 22.17 10.45 8.26
CA GLU A 212 23.44 10.15 7.60
C GLU A 212 24.62 10.76 8.38
N GLN A 213 25.74 10.02 8.44
CA GLN A 213 26.99 10.47 9.03
C GLN A 213 28.18 9.83 8.31
N ASP A 214 29.12 10.65 7.82
CA ASP A 214 30.42 10.22 7.29
C ASP A 214 30.36 9.17 6.16
N GLY A 215 29.30 9.23 5.33
CA GLY A 215 29.03 8.29 4.23
C GLY A 215 28.28 7.02 4.63
N TYR A 216 27.84 6.92 5.88
CA TYR A 216 27.01 5.85 6.42
C TYR A 216 25.63 6.40 6.84
N ALA A 217 24.60 5.56 6.81
CA ALA A 217 23.27 5.88 7.29
C ALA A 217 22.93 5.00 8.50
N TRP A 218 22.37 5.59 9.54
CA TRP A 218 21.76 4.87 10.66
C TRP A 218 20.33 4.51 10.27
N VAL A 219 20.01 3.21 10.28
CA VAL A 219 18.77 2.68 9.73
C VAL A 219 18.14 1.65 10.67
N GLN A 220 16.81 1.58 10.67
CA GLN A 220 16.05 0.51 11.31
C GLN A 220 15.56 -0.48 10.26
N LEU A 221 15.70 -1.76 10.58
CA LEU A 221 15.16 -2.87 9.79
C LEU A 221 13.74 -3.23 10.27
N PRO A 222 12.98 -4.02 9.50
CA PRO A 222 11.60 -4.31 9.86
C PRO A 222 11.39 -5.14 11.14
N ASN A 223 12.42 -5.88 11.61
CA ASN A 223 12.41 -6.51 12.94
C ASN A 223 12.71 -5.55 14.09
N GLY A 224 12.85 -4.25 13.81
CA GLY A 224 13.17 -3.22 14.80
C GLY A 224 14.65 -3.08 15.11
N GLU A 225 15.52 -3.91 14.52
CA GLU A 225 16.96 -3.85 14.71
C GLU A 225 17.55 -2.59 14.06
N TRP A 226 18.47 -1.94 14.76
CA TRP A 226 19.16 -0.75 14.28
C TRP A 226 20.61 -1.06 13.94
N GLY A 227 21.11 -0.40 12.90
CA GLY A 227 22.50 -0.54 12.46
C GLY A 227 22.88 0.48 11.42
N TRP A 228 24.13 0.40 10.98
CA TRP A 228 24.66 1.27 9.95
C TRP A 228 24.70 0.56 8.59
N VAL A 229 24.52 1.31 7.51
CA VAL A 229 24.71 0.88 6.12
C VAL A 229 25.44 1.97 5.35
N THR A 230 26.06 1.66 4.21
CA THR A 230 26.71 2.72 3.42
C THR A 230 25.69 3.47 2.57
N VAL A 231 25.75 4.82 2.57
CA VAL A 231 24.76 5.67 1.88
C VAL A 231 24.71 5.41 0.37
N LYS A 232 25.84 5.04 -0.23
CA LYS A 232 25.94 4.71 -1.67
C LYS A 232 25.20 3.43 -2.06
N ASP A 233 24.89 2.57 -1.10
CA ASP A 233 24.19 1.30 -1.33
C ASP A 233 22.67 1.45 -1.15
N LEU A 234 22.19 2.65 -0.84
CA LEU A 234 20.76 2.96 -0.65
C LEU A 234 20.13 3.52 -1.92
N ASP A 235 18.87 3.13 -2.15
CA ASP A 235 18.02 3.72 -3.18
C ASP A 235 17.29 4.95 -2.63
N LEU A 236 17.95 6.10 -2.72
CA LEU A 236 17.46 7.37 -2.21
C LEU A 236 16.61 8.16 -3.23
N GLY A 237 16.33 7.59 -4.41
CA GLY A 237 15.53 8.25 -5.45
C GLY A 237 16.08 9.60 -5.95
N ARG A 238 17.40 9.81 -5.83
CA ARG A 238 18.10 11.06 -6.19
C ARG A 238 19.03 10.90 -7.39
#